data_AF-A0A7C5GZC9-F1
#
_entry.id   AF-A0A7C5GZC9-F1
#
_cell.length_a   1.000
_cell.length_b   1.000
_cell.length_c   1.000
_cell.angle_alpha   90.00
_cell.angle_beta   90.00
_cell.angle_gamma   90.00
#
_symmetry.space_group_name_H-M   'P 1'
#
loop_
_entity.id
_entity.type
_entity.pdbx_description
1 polymer ?
#
loop_
_entity_poly.entity_id
_entity_poly.type
_entity_poly.pdbx_seq_one_letter_code
_entity_poly.pdbx_strand_id
1 'polypeptide(L)' 'MQSKEQSELKIYIDNTDSYKEQPLWKYILQSVEESHLTGATVYKAVAGIGSNATLHTF' A
#
# COMPACT_ATOMS: atom_id res chain seq x y z
N MET A 1 -22.85 3.22 -24.25
CA MET A 1 -22.41 3.38 -22.85
C MET A 1 -20.92 3.09 -22.83
N GLN A 2 -20.06 4.12 -22.77
CA GLN A 2 -18.61 3.88 -22.68
C GLN A 2 -18.30 3.31 -21.29
N SER A 3 -17.64 2.16 -21.23
CA SER A 3 -17.15 1.61 -19.96
C SER A 3 -16.10 2.55 -19.40
N LYS A 4 -16.33 3.08 -18.20
CA LYS A 4 -15.34 3.87 -17.47
C LYS A 4 -14.18 2.93 -17.15
N GLU A 5 -13.02 3.12 -17.78
CA GLU A 5 -11.85 2.31 -17.43
C GLU A 5 -11.48 2.58 -15.97
N GLN A 6 -11.50 1.52 -15.16
CA GLN A 6 -11.05 1.54 -13.78
C GLN A 6 -9.70 0.84 -13.73
N SER A 7 -8.68 1.54 -13.23
CA SER A 7 -7.37 0.97 -12.97
C SER A 7 -7.19 0.68 -11.48
N GLU A 8 -6.49 -0.42 -11.17
CA GLU A 8 -6.13 -0.80 -9.80
C GLU A 8 -4.62 -0.57 -9.60
N LEU A 9 -4.26 0.10 -8.51
CA LEU A 9 -2.86 0.25 -8.07
C LEU A 9 -2.61 -0.64 -6.86
N LYS A 10 -1.63 -1.55 -6.97
CA LYS A 10 -1.15 -2.37 -5.85
C LYS A 10 0.23 -1.89 -5.44
N ILE A 11 0.37 -1.56 -4.15
CA ILE A 11 1.62 -1.12 -3.56
C ILE A 11 2.01 -2.18 -2.52
N TYR A 12 3.19 -2.75 -2.68
CA TYR A 12 3.78 -3.69 -1.72
C TYR A 12 4.87 -2.94 -0.96
N ILE A 13 4.79 -2.97 0.37
CA ILE A 13 5.74 -2.34 1.29
C ILE A 13 6.03 -3.29 2.43
N ASP A 14 7.11 -3.05 3.17
CA ASP A 14 7.35 -3.73 4.44
C ASP A 14 6.49 -3.10 5.55
N ASN A 15 6.05 -3.89 6.52
CA ASN A 15 5.25 -3.39 7.65
C ASN A 15 6.06 -2.48 8.60
N THR A 16 7.39 -2.53 8.52
CA THR A 16 8.32 -1.67 9.26
C THR A 16 8.64 -0.36 8.54
N ASP A 17 8.21 -0.19 7.29
CA ASP A 17 8.47 1.03 6.53
C ASP A 17 7.77 2.23 7.19
N SER A 18 8.50 3.34 7.27
CA SER A 18 8.01 4.59 7.85
C SER A 18 8.39 5.79 6.97
N TYR A 19 7.56 6.82 7.04
CA TYR A 19 7.76 8.09 6.36
C TYR A 19 7.17 9.23 7.19
N LYS A 20 7.91 10.34 7.35
CA LYS A 20 7.51 11.47 8.19
C LYS A 20 7.01 11.04 9.59
N GLU A 21 7.79 10.19 10.25
CA GLU A 21 7.52 9.70 11.62
C GLU A 21 6.22 8.90 11.79
N GLN A 22 5.63 8.39 10.69
CA GLN A 22 4.47 7.50 10.74
C GLN A 22 4.66 6.27 9.85
N PRO A 23 3.92 5.17 10.10
CA PRO A 23 3.94 4.00 9.23
C PRO A 23 3.61 4.36 7.78
N LEU A 24 4.36 3.83 6.82
CA LEU A 24 4.25 4.21 5.41
C LEU A 24 2.85 3.92 4.85
N TRP A 25 2.22 2.80 5.23
CA TRP A 25 0.84 2.49 4.82
C TRP A 25 -0.16 3.58 5.24
N LYS A 26 0.06 4.21 6.41
CA LYS A 26 -0.82 5.27 6.92
C LYS A 26 -0.64 6.55 6.11
N TYR A 27 0.61 6.88 5.77
CA TYR A 27 0.89 8.02 4.89
C TYR A 27 0.28 7.82 3.50
N ILE A 28 0.36 6.62 2.94
CA ILE A 28 -0.26 6.30 1.64
C ILE A 28 -1.78 6.51 1.69
N LEU A 29 -2.47 6.05 2.74
CA LEU A 29 -3.91 6.28 2.88
C LEU A 29 -4.27 7.76 2.94
N GLN A 30 -3.46 8.57 3.65
CA GLN A 30 -3.63 10.02 3.67
C GLN A 30 -3.45 10.63 2.26
N SER A 31 -2.44 10.18 1.52
CA SER A 31 -2.19 10.65 0.14
C SER A 31 -3.31 10.27 -0.84
N VAL A 32 -4.01 9.14 -0.63
CA VAL A 32 -5.18 8.74 -1.44
C VAL A 32 -6.32 9.77 -1.29
N GLU A 33 -6.56 10.24 -0.06
CA GLU A 33 -7.54 11.30 0.23
C GLU A 33 -7.13 12.63 -0.42
N GLU A 34 -5.86 13.04 -0.23
CA GLU A 34 -5.32 14.29 -0.81
C GLU A 34 -5.34 14.27 -2.36
N SER A 35 -5.19 13.10 -2.98
CA SER A 35 -5.17 12.92 -4.43
C SER A 35 -6.57 12.75 -5.06
N HIS A 36 -7.64 12.85 -4.29
CA HIS A 36 -9.02 12.68 -4.76
C HIS A 36 -9.28 11.33 -5.46
N LEU A 37 -8.57 10.29 -5.03
CA LEU A 37 -8.80 8.92 -5.50
C LEU A 37 -10.10 8.39 -4.88
N THR A 38 -10.70 7.39 -5.53
CA THR A 38 -12.02 6.87 -5.13
C THR A 38 -11.99 6.09 -3.82
N GLY A 39 -10.80 5.65 -3.39
CA GLY A 39 -10.59 4.94 -2.13
C GLY A 39 -9.36 4.02 -2.19
N ALA A 40 -9.03 3.42 -1.06
CA ALA A 40 -7.99 2.41 -0.95
C ALA A 40 -8.32 1.41 0.18
N THR A 41 -7.71 0.23 0.13
CA THR A 41 -7.84 -0.81 1.16
C THR A 41 -6.46 -1.37 1.47
N VAL A 42 -6.15 -1.54 2.75
CA VAL A 42 -4.88 -2.11 3.21
C VAL A 42 -5.09 -3.56 3.63
N TYR A 43 -4.18 -4.43 3.18
CA TYR A 43 -4.10 -5.82 3.60
C TYR A 43 -2.80 -6.03 4.39
N LYS A 44 -2.86 -6.72 5.54
CA LYS A 44 -1.66 -7.17 6.26
C LYS A 44 -1.40 -8.63 5.91
N ALA A 45 -0.28 -8.91 5.25
CA ALA A 45 0.11 -10.26 4.89
C ALA A 45 0.66 -11.03 6.11
N VAL A 46 0.60 -12.37 6.04
CA VAL A 46 1.17 -13.26 7.05
C VAL A 46 2.70 -13.39 6.94
N ALA A 47 3.23 -13.27 5.73
CA ALA A 47 4.65 -13.30 5.48
C ALA A 47 4.94 -12.75 4.09
N GLY A 48 6.20 -12.34 3.86
CA GLY A 48 6.71 -11.97 2.55
C GLY A 48 8.19 -12.33 2.43
N ILE A 49 8.64 -12.61 1.21
CA ILE A 49 10.06 -12.78 0.88
C ILE A 49 10.44 -11.72 -0.14
N GLY A 50 11.38 -10.86 0.23
CA GLY A 50 11.92 -9.81 -0.64
C GLY A 50 13.10 -10.27 -1.49
N SER A 51 13.69 -9.32 -2.22
CA SER A 51 14.85 -9.55 -3.09
C SER A 51 16.09 -10.13 -2.39
N ASN A 52 16.24 -9.92 -1.09
CA ASN A 52 17.35 -10.45 -0.29
C ASN A 52 17.09 -11.89 0.20
N ALA A 53 16.01 -12.54 -0.24
CA ALA A 53 15.56 -13.87 0.21
C ALA A 53 15.29 -13.98 1.73
N THR A 54 15.25 -12.86 2.44
CA THR A 54 14.88 -12.80 3.86
C THR A 54 13.38 -12.98 4.00
N LEU A 55 12.96 -13.86 4.92
CA LEU A 55 11.57 -14.02 5.32
C LEU A 55 11.20 -12.92 6.32
N HIS A 56 10.20 -12.13 5.98
CA HIS A 56 9.57 -11.16 6.87
C HIS A 56 8.21 -11.72 7.30
N THR A 57 7.98 -11.76 8.61
CA THR A 57 6.70 -12.18 9.22
C THR A 57 6.09 -11.03 10.02
N PHE A 58 4.80 -11.14 10.37
CA PHE A 58 4.01 -10.09 11.02
C PHE A 58 4.42 -9.67 12.43
#